data_AF-A0A9N7VQZ9-F1
#
_entry.id   AF-A0A9N7VQZ9-F1
#
_cell.length_a   1.000
_cell.length_b   1.000
_cell.length_c   1.000
_cell.angle_alpha   90.00
_cell.angle_beta   90.00
_cell.angle_gamma   90.00
#
_symmetry.space_group_name_H-M   'P 1'
#
loop_
_entity.id
_entity.type
_entity.pdbx_description
1 polymer ?
#
loop_
_entity_poly.entity_id
_entity_poly.type
_entity_poly.pdbx_seq_one_letter_code
_entity_poly.pdbx_strand_id
1 'polypeptide(L)'
;MSRLSEHGIRLSSMSPSFLNSNSTSHTWPFSAVAELIDNASDPGVTAKQIWIDVVESAGHLCLTFTDNGSGMTPNRLHKMLSFGFTEKGSGKASQQAIGLYGNGFKSGSMRLGRDALIFTKNGGCQSVGMLSQTYLENVKAQAIIVPIVPFNQQTNIL
;
A
#
# COMPACT_ATOMS: atom_id res chain seq x y z
N MET A 1 -9.74 -17.77 -12.97
CA MET A 1 -11.16 -17.85 -12.58
C MET A 1 -11.47 -16.68 -11.65
N SER A 2 -12.49 -15.87 -11.94
CA SER A 2 -12.93 -14.82 -11.01
C SER A 2 -13.47 -15.46 -9.73
N ARG A 3 -13.14 -14.90 -8.56
CA ARG A 3 -13.71 -15.36 -7.29
C ARG A 3 -15.21 -15.11 -7.31
N LEU A 4 -15.99 -16.14 -6.99
CA LEU A 4 -17.44 -16.04 -6.79
C LEU A 4 -17.69 -15.40 -5.42
N SER A 5 -18.72 -14.56 -5.31
CA SER A 5 -19.27 -14.17 -4.01
C SER A 5 -19.95 -15.37 -3.35
N GLU A 6 -20.30 -15.24 -2.06
CA GLU A 6 -21.04 -16.26 -1.30
C GLU A 6 -22.35 -16.72 -1.99
N HIS A 7 -22.83 -15.99 -2.99
CA HIS A 7 -24.09 -16.24 -3.69
C HIS A 7 -23.91 -16.67 -5.17
N GLY A 8 -22.70 -17.08 -5.57
CA GLY A 8 -22.42 -17.48 -6.95
C GLY A 8 -22.36 -16.34 -7.96
N ILE A 9 -22.39 -15.09 -7.49
CA ILE A 9 -22.27 -13.89 -8.34
C ILE A 9 -20.78 -13.60 -8.53
N ARG A 10 -20.35 -13.38 -9.78
CA ARG A 10 -18.95 -13.09 -10.09
C ARG A 10 -18.53 -11.73 -9.54
N LEU A 11 -17.41 -11.69 -8.82
CA LEU A 11 -16.80 -10.42 -8.41
C LEU A 11 -16.09 -9.76 -9.60
N SER A 12 -16.10 -8.43 -9.63
CA SER A 12 -15.24 -7.66 -10.53
C SER A 12 -13.77 -7.92 -10.15
N SER A 13 -12.94 -8.22 -11.13
CA SER A 13 -11.52 -8.50 -10.94
C SER A 13 -10.67 -7.45 -11.63
N MET A 14 -9.56 -7.07 -10.99
CA MET A 14 -8.57 -6.18 -11.58
C MET A 14 -7.41 -6.97 -12.17
N SER A 15 -7.16 -6.77 -13.46
CA SER A 15 -5.96 -7.28 -14.14
C SER A 15 -4.69 -6.67 -13.54
N PRO A 16 -3.56 -7.40 -13.45
CA PRO A 16 -2.27 -6.83 -13.08
C PRO A 16 -1.87 -5.59 -13.88
N SER A 17 -2.24 -5.51 -15.17
CA SER A 17 -1.97 -4.35 -16.03
C SER A 17 -2.59 -3.05 -15.50
N PHE A 18 -3.64 -3.14 -14.67
CA PHE A 18 -4.26 -1.99 -14.03
C PHE A 18 -3.30 -1.25 -13.10
N LEU A 19 -2.29 -1.91 -12.50
CA LEU A 19 -1.29 -1.23 -11.67
C LEU A 19 -0.53 -0.16 -12.46
N ASN A 20 -0.09 -0.51 -13.67
CA ASN A 20 0.57 0.42 -14.57
C ASN A 20 -0.42 1.48 -15.07
N SER A 21 -1.62 1.09 -15.52
CA SER A 21 -2.64 2.04 -16.00
C SER A 21 -3.04 3.05 -14.93
N ASN A 22 -3.16 2.63 -13.67
CA ASN A 22 -3.52 3.50 -12.55
C ASN A 22 -2.39 4.48 -12.19
N SER A 23 -1.14 4.15 -12.49
CA SER A 23 0.01 5.04 -12.25
C SER A 23 0.04 6.25 -13.18
N THR A 24 -0.61 6.17 -14.35
CA THR A 24 -0.60 7.25 -15.35
C THR A 24 -1.43 8.47 -14.94
N SER A 25 -2.16 8.40 -13.82
CA SER A 25 -2.77 9.56 -13.18
C SER A 25 -1.75 10.62 -12.75
N HIS A 26 -0.49 10.21 -12.50
CA HIS A 26 0.60 11.09 -12.12
C HIS A 26 1.47 11.45 -13.33
N THR A 27 1.30 12.67 -13.84
CA THR A 27 2.17 13.22 -14.90
C THR A 27 3.57 13.58 -14.38
N TRP A 28 3.68 13.93 -13.10
CA TRP A 28 4.93 14.34 -12.46
C TRP A 28 5.32 13.41 -11.30
N PRO A 29 6.57 12.92 -11.22
CA PRO A 29 6.98 12.01 -10.14
C PRO A 29 6.75 12.55 -8.73
N PHE A 30 6.91 13.86 -8.51
CA PHE A 30 6.73 14.42 -7.17
C PHE A 30 5.26 14.48 -6.73
N SER A 31 4.28 14.41 -7.64
CA SER A 31 2.89 14.23 -7.20
C SER A 31 2.66 12.81 -6.66
N ALA A 32 3.38 11.81 -7.18
CA ALA A 32 3.39 10.46 -6.61
C ALA A 32 4.12 10.39 -5.27
N VAL A 33 5.20 11.17 -5.09
CA VAL A 33 5.87 11.33 -3.78
C VAL A 33 4.93 11.99 -2.77
N ALA A 34 4.19 13.03 -3.18
CA ALA A 34 3.24 13.73 -2.32
C ALA A 34 2.16 12.80 -1.75
N GLU A 35 1.60 11.89 -2.55
CA GLU A 35 0.63 10.88 -2.08
C GLU A 35 1.17 10.03 -0.91
N LEU A 36 2.47 9.72 -0.90
CA LEU A 36 3.08 8.95 0.19
C LEU A 36 3.28 9.80 1.45
N ILE A 37 3.65 11.08 1.27
CA ILE A 37 3.77 12.06 2.36
C ILE A 37 2.42 12.35 3.00
N ASP A 38 1.37 12.51 2.19
CA ASP A 38 0.00 12.77 2.64
C ASP A 38 -0.52 11.61 3.50
N ASN A 39 -0.22 10.37 3.12
CA ASN A 39 -0.60 9.19 3.90
C ASN A 39 0.06 9.17 5.29
N ALA A 40 1.31 9.59 5.43
CA ALA A 40 1.98 9.68 6.73
C ALA A 40 1.42 10.84 7.59
N SER A 41 1.05 11.94 6.93
CA SER A 41 0.54 13.16 7.58
C SER A 41 -0.93 13.06 8.00
N ASP A 42 -1.65 12.05 7.52
CA ASP A 42 -3.07 11.91 7.81
C ASP A 42 -3.37 11.74 9.30
N PRO A 43 -4.48 12.33 9.82
CA PRO A 43 -4.81 12.31 11.25
C PRO A 43 -4.92 10.92 11.89
N GLY A 44 -5.16 9.87 11.08
CA GLY A 44 -5.23 8.48 11.55
C GLY A 44 -3.87 7.77 11.66
N VAL A 45 -2.80 8.37 11.14
CA VAL A 45 -1.42 7.85 11.18
C VAL A 45 -0.58 8.63 12.19
N THR A 46 -0.80 9.94 12.31
CA THR A 46 -0.17 10.81 13.33
C THR A 46 1.37 10.79 13.34
N ALA A 47 2.00 10.56 12.18
CA ALA A 47 3.45 10.61 12.09
C ALA A 47 3.94 12.04 12.39
N LYS A 48 4.98 12.16 13.20
CA LYS A 48 5.64 13.45 13.47
C LYS A 48 6.75 13.73 12.46
N GLN A 49 7.32 12.68 11.89
CA GLN A 49 8.44 12.73 10.97
C GLN A 49 8.25 11.69 9.88
N ILE A 50 8.70 12.06 8.69
CA ILE A 50 8.88 11.17 7.55
C ILE A 50 10.31 11.35 7.03
N TRP A 51 10.98 10.26 6.72
CA TRP A 51 12.30 10.21 6.09
C TRP A 51 12.16 9.64 4.70
N ILE A 52 12.72 10.36 3.73
CA ILE A 52 12.76 9.96 2.32
C ILE A 52 14.22 9.80 1.94
N ASP A 53 14.61 8.60 1.52
CA ASP A 53 16.00 8.27 1.24
C ASP A 53 16.11 7.27 0.09
N VAL A 54 17.30 7.14 -0.49
CA VAL A 54 17.63 6.13 -1.49
C VAL A 54 18.66 5.18 -0.89
N VAL A 55 18.27 3.91 -0.78
CA VAL A 55 19.14 2.86 -0.23
C VAL A 55 19.47 1.85 -1.32
N GLU A 56 20.67 1.28 -1.28
CA GLU A 56 21.02 0.14 -2.13
C GLU A 56 20.69 -1.16 -1.39
N SER A 57 19.91 -2.04 -2.01
CA SER A 57 19.54 -3.34 -1.46
C SER A 57 19.55 -4.40 -2.55
N ALA A 58 20.27 -5.50 -2.32
CA ALA A 58 20.42 -6.60 -3.28
C ALA A 58 20.80 -6.12 -4.70
N GLY A 59 21.67 -5.10 -4.80
CA GLY A 59 22.11 -4.52 -6.08
C GLY A 59 21.08 -3.61 -6.77
N HIS A 60 20.00 -3.21 -6.08
CA HIS A 60 18.98 -2.31 -6.60
C HIS A 60 18.92 -1.03 -5.76
N LEU A 61 18.80 0.12 -6.42
CA LEU A 61 18.46 1.38 -5.75
C LEU A 61 16.97 1.38 -5.38
N CYS A 62 16.67 1.60 -4.12
CA CYS A 62 15.32 1.60 -3.56
C CYS A 62 15.02 2.97 -2.96
N LEU A 63 13.96 3.62 -3.45
CA LEU A 63 13.41 4.80 -2.80
C LEU A 63 12.60 4.35 -1.58
N THR A 64 12.92 4.92 -0.42
CA THR A 64 12.32 4.57 0.86
C THR A 64 11.51 5.72 1.42
N PHE A 65 10.38 5.38 2.04
CA PHE A 65 9.53 6.29 2.79
C PHE A 65 9.31 5.66 4.16
N THR A 66 9.87 6.28 5.19
CA THR A 66 9.77 5.78 6.55
C THR A 66 9.12 6.83 7.42
N ASP A 67 8.02 6.51 8.09
CA ASP A 67 7.38 7.38 9.06
C ASP A 67 7.39 6.76 10.46
N ASN A 68 7.22 7.60 11.48
CA ASN A 68 7.11 7.18 12.87
C ASN A 68 5.67 7.19 13.41
N GLY A 69 4.69 7.06 12.53
CA GLY A 69 3.27 7.03 12.87
C GLY A 69 2.82 5.74 13.54
N SER A 70 1.49 5.59 13.64
CA SER A 70 0.83 4.50 14.36
C SER A 70 0.96 3.12 13.70
N GLY A 71 1.36 3.09 12.43
CA GLY A 71 1.36 1.90 11.59
C GLY A 71 -0.02 1.24 11.43
N MET A 72 -0.02 0.01 10.90
CA MET A 72 -1.24 -0.70 10.49
C MET A 72 -1.31 -2.11 11.07
N THR A 73 -2.54 -2.59 11.29
CA THR A 73 -2.83 -4.01 11.48
C THR A 73 -2.79 -4.74 10.13
N PRO A 74 -2.71 -6.08 10.10
CA PRO A 74 -2.71 -6.85 8.85
C PRO A 74 -3.93 -6.57 7.96
N ASN A 75 -5.12 -6.40 8.59
CA ASN A 75 -6.34 -6.07 7.88
C ASN A 75 -6.32 -4.65 7.29
N ARG A 76 -5.77 -3.67 8.03
CA ARG A 76 -5.59 -2.30 7.52
C ARG A 76 -4.58 -2.27 6.37
N LEU A 77 -3.49 -3.03 6.46
CA LEU A 77 -2.53 -3.18 5.37
C LEU A 77 -3.18 -3.79 4.12
N HIS A 78 -4.00 -4.83 4.29
CA HIS A 78 -4.76 -5.42 3.18
C HIS A 78 -5.71 -4.41 2.52
N LYS A 79 -6.45 -3.61 3.31
CA LYS A 79 -7.27 -2.51 2.80
C LYS A 79 -6.43 -1.44 2.10
N MET A 80 -5.28 -1.08 2.66
CA MET A 80 -4.34 -0.11 2.10
C MET A 80 -3.76 -0.58 0.76
N LEU A 81 -3.61 -1.89 0.54
CA LEU A 81 -3.24 -2.49 -0.74
C LEU A 81 -4.42 -2.76 -1.68
N SER A 82 -5.66 -2.73 -1.17
CA SER A 82 -6.89 -2.93 -1.94
C SER A 82 -7.48 -1.61 -2.45
N PHE A 83 -8.07 -1.61 -3.64
CA PHE A 83 -8.57 -0.37 -4.27
C PHE A 83 -9.91 0.08 -3.68
N GLY A 84 -10.07 1.40 -3.50
CA GLY A 84 -11.32 2.02 -3.06
C GLY A 84 -11.64 1.92 -1.56
N PHE A 85 -10.76 1.32 -0.76
CA PHE A 85 -10.93 1.28 0.69
C PHE A 85 -10.29 2.52 1.34
N THR A 86 -11.09 3.31 2.04
CA THR A 86 -10.62 4.34 2.97
C THR A 86 -11.53 4.40 4.19
N GLU A 87 -10.94 4.60 5.36
CA GLU A 87 -11.66 4.85 6.62
C GLU A 87 -11.59 6.34 7.01
N LYS A 88 -10.99 7.18 6.14
CA LYS A 88 -10.59 8.57 6.44
C LYS A 88 -11.74 9.60 6.34
N GLY A 89 -12.99 9.17 6.18
CA GLY A 89 -14.15 10.07 5.97
C GLY A 89 -15.43 9.71 6.75
N SER A 90 -15.40 8.71 7.65
CA SER A 90 -16.60 8.21 8.34
C SER A 90 -16.82 8.78 9.75
N GLY A 91 -15.99 9.73 10.20
CA GLY A 91 -16.04 10.31 11.55
C GLY A 91 -16.39 11.80 11.57
N LYS A 92 -17.11 12.26 12.61
CA LYS A 92 -17.39 13.68 12.92
C LYS A 92 -16.14 14.44 13.43
N ALA A 93 -14.94 14.12 12.96
CA ALA A 93 -13.69 14.67 13.48
C ALA A 93 -13.20 15.82 12.57
N SER A 94 -12.88 16.93 13.20
CA SER A 94 -12.53 18.26 12.69
C SER A 94 -11.21 18.37 11.92
N GLN A 95 -10.65 17.26 11.41
CA GLN A 95 -9.46 17.29 10.55
C GLN A 95 -9.78 16.55 9.25
N GLN A 96 -9.88 17.31 8.17
CA GLN A 96 -10.06 16.77 6.82
C GLN A 96 -8.84 15.95 6.47
N ALA A 97 -8.99 14.62 6.41
CA ALA A 97 -7.96 13.76 5.89
C ALA A 97 -7.77 14.01 4.39
N ILE A 98 -6.51 13.92 3.93
CA ILE A 98 -6.14 14.19 2.55
C ILE A 98 -6.55 13.00 1.67
N GLY A 99 -6.33 11.77 2.16
CA GLY A 99 -6.59 10.54 1.44
C GLY A 99 -8.06 10.09 1.40
N LEU A 100 -8.86 10.64 0.47
CA LEU A 100 -10.29 10.32 0.34
C LEU A 100 -10.63 9.19 -0.64
N TYR A 101 -9.73 8.83 -1.56
CA TYR A 101 -10.04 7.91 -2.65
C TYR A 101 -9.61 6.45 -2.41
N GLY A 102 -8.73 6.21 -1.44
CA GLY A 102 -8.15 4.88 -1.23
C GLY A 102 -7.28 4.40 -2.40
N ASN A 103 -6.72 5.32 -3.20
CA ASN A 103 -5.92 5.00 -4.39
C ASN A 103 -4.47 5.52 -4.34
N GLY A 104 -4.21 6.60 -3.58
CA GLY A 104 -2.95 7.35 -3.61
C GLY A 104 -1.69 6.51 -3.49
N PHE A 105 -1.65 5.58 -2.52
CA PHE A 105 -0.50 4.67 -2.38
C PHE A 105 -0.26 3.83 -3.64
N LYS A 106 -1.32 3.28 -4.26
CA LYS A 106 -1.18 2.38 -5.41
C LYS A 106 -0.73 3.15 -6.64
N SER A 107 -1.39 4.27 -6.95
CA SER A 107 -1.01 5.09 -8.11
C SER A 107 0.38 5.70 -7.92
N GLY A 108 0.68 6.22 -6.72
CA GLY A 108 1.96 6.83 -6.40
C GLY A 108 3.12 5.84 -6.42
N SER A 109 3.01 4.72 -5.70
CA SER A 109 4.08 3.70 -5.69
C SER A 109 4.36 3.13 -7.08
N MET A 110 3.30 2.79 -7.84
CA MET A 110 3.45 2.26 -9.20
C MET A 110 3.96 3.28 -10.22
N ARG A 111 3.86 4.58 -9.91
CA ARG A 111 4.46 5.65 -10.71
C ARG A 111 5.97 5.77 -10.47
N LEU A 112 6.40 5.51 -9.24
CA LEU A 112 7.79 5.64 -8.80
C LEU A 112 8.62 4.39 -9.06
N GLY A 113 8.02 3.20 -9.02
CA GLY A 113 8.68 1.94 -9.26
C GLY A 113 7.71 0.84 -9.67
N ARG A 114 8.25 -0.28 -10.18
CA ARG A 114 7.42 -1.44 -10.58
C ARG A 114 6.94 -2.25 -9.39
N ASP A 115 7.66 -2.16 -8.28
CA ASP A 115 7.50 -3.01 -7.12
C ASP A 115 7.59 -2.18 -5.83
N ALA A 116 6.74 -2.49 -4.86
CA ALA A 116 6.70 -1.84 -3.56
C ALA A 116 6.59 -2.88 -2.43
N LEU A 117 7.42 -2.71 -1.41
CA LEU A 117 7.35 -3.44 -0.15
C LEU A 117 6.93 -2.48 0.97
N ILE A 118 6.03 -2.94 1.82
CA ILE A 118 5.47 -2.15 2.91
C ILE A 118 5.77 -2.88 4.20
N PHE A 119 6.57 -2.27 5.05
CA PHE A 119 6.82 -2.72 6.41
C PHE A 119 6.00 -1.85 7.35
N THR A 120 5.22 -2.45 8.24
CA THR A 120 4.41 -1.70 9.19
C THR A 120 4.37 -2.40 10.54
N LYS A 121 4.32 -1.60 11.62
CA LYS A 121 4.24 -2.09 12.99
C LYS A 121 3.17 -1.32 13.75
N ASN A 122 2.33 -2.04 14.50
CA ASN A 122 1.32 -1.43 15.38
C ASN A 122 1.24 -2.24 16.68
N GLY A 123 1.75 -1.67 17.77
CA GLY A 123 1.44 -2.05 19.17
C GLY A 123 1.51 -3.53 19.56
N GLY A 124 2.23 -4.39 18.84
CA GLY A 124 2.28 -5.85 19.07
C GLY A 124 2.32 -6.69 17.80
N CYS A 125 1.90 -6.14 16.65
CA CYS A 125 1.92 -6.82 15.36
C CYS A 125 2.82 -6.09 14.37
N GLN A 126 3.63 -6.84 13.64
CA GLN A 126 4.37 -6.37 12.48
C GLN A 126 3.79 -7.04 11.25
N SER A 127 3.80 -6.37 10.10
CA SER A 127 3.35 -6.98 8.85
C SER A 127 4.18 -6.48 7.69
N VAL A 128 4.41 -7.39 6.74
CA VAL A 128 5.00 -7.07 5.44
C VAL A 128 3.94 -7.28 4.38
N GLY A 129 3.77 -6.29 3.51
CA GLY A 129 2.90 -6.36 2.34
C GLY A 129 3.71 -6.12 1.07
N MET A 130 3.29 -6.73 -0.03
CA MET A 130 3.92 -6.53 -1.33
C MET A 130 2.90 -6.17 -2.40
N LEU A 131 3.21 -5.16 -3.20
CA LEU A 131 2.52 -4.80 -4.44
C LEU A 131 3.55 -4.74 -5.56
N SER A 132 3.58 -5.76 -6.42
CA SER A 132 4.67 -5.97 -7.36
C SER A 132 4.16 -6.37 -8.75
N GLN A 133 4.45 -5.54 -9.75
CA GLN A 133 4.18 -5.87 -11.15
C GLN A 133 5.09 -7.03 -11.60
N THR A 134 6.36 -7.00 -11.18
CA THR A 134 7.35 -8.04 -11.53
C THR A 134 6.90 -9.42 -11.03
N TYR A 135 6.45 -9.52 -9.78
CA TYR A 135 5.90 -10.76 -9.22
C TYR A 135 4.68 -11.24 -10.00
N LEU A 136 3.71 -10.36 -10.25
CA LEU A 136 2.46 -10.73 -10.94
C LEU A 136 2.70 -11.20 -12.37
N GLU A 137 3.65 -10.59 -13.08
CA GLU A 137 4.07 -11.02 -14.41
C GLU A 137 4.76 -12.38 -14.38
N ASN A 138 5.71 -12.58 -13.46
CA ASN A 138 6.47 -13.82 -13.35
C ASN A 138 5.58 -15.04 -13.05
N VAL A 139 4.57 -14.87 -12.19
CA VAL A 139 3.61 -15.94 -11.87
C VAL A 139 2.44 -16.01 -12.86
N LYS A 140 2.42 -15.14 -13.89
CA LYS A 140 1.35 -15.03 -14.89
C LYS A 140 -0.04 -14.88 -14.25
N ALA A 141 -0.12 -14.04 -13.22
CA ALA A 141 -1.35 -13.82 -12.48
C ALA A 141 -2.45 -13.25 -13.40
N GLN A 142 -3.68 -13.74 -13.25
CA GLN A 142 -4.85 -13.19 -13.96
C GLN A 142 -5.55 -12.07 -13.19
N ALA A 143 -5.17 -11.86 -11.94
CA ALA A 143 -5.69 -10.82 -11.07
C ALA A 143 -4.58 -10.30 -10.16
N ILE A 144 -4.74 -9.10 -9.62
CA ILE A 144 -3.82 -8.57 -8.62
C ILE A 144 -3.86 -9.45 -7.36
N ILE A 145 -2.69 -9.98 -6.99
CA ILE A 145 -2.45 -10.75 -5.77
C ILE A 145 -1.52 -9.92 -4.89
N VAL A 146 -1.88 -9.75 -3.62
CA VAL A 146 -1.12 -8.96 -2.64
C VAL A 146 -0.65 -9.85 -1.48
N PRO A 147 0.57 -10.39 -1.54
CA PRO A 147 1.12 -11.15 -0.43
C PRO A 147 1.23 -10.28 0.83
N ILE A 148 0.73 -10.80 1.96
CA ILE A 148 0.79 -10.15 3.28
C ILE A 148 1.22 -11.20 4.30
N VAL A 149 2.27 -10.89 5.04
CA VAL A 149 2.80 -11.77 6.09
C VAL A 149 2.80 -11.00 7.41
N PRO A 150 1.93 -11.36 8.37
CA PRO A 150 1.98 -10.82 9.72
C PRO A 150 3.00 -11.59 10.58
N PHE A 151 3.64 -10.87 11.50
CA PHE A 151 4.57 -11.40 12.48
C PHE A 151 4.20 -10.86 13.87
N ASN A 152 4.31 -11.70 14.90
CA ASN A 152 4.12 -11.28 16.28
C ASN A 152 5.48 -10.85 16.86
N GLN A 153 5.51 -9.72 17.59
CA GLN A 153 6.72 -9.30 18.31
C GLN A 153 7.20 -10.32 19.36
N GLN A 154 6.35 -11.25 19.78
CA GLN A 154 6.68 -12.28 20.77
C GLN A 154 7.34 -13.54 20.19
N THR A 155 7.38 -13.71 18.86
CA THR A 155 8.00 -14.88 18.23
C THR A 155 9.26 -14.46 17.48
N ASN A 156 10.38 -14.37 18.20
CA ASN A 156 11.72 -14.43 17.60
C ASN A 156 11.95 -15.84 17.03
N ILE A 157 11.33 -16.15 15.90
CA ILE A 157 11.76 -17.31 15.10
C ILE A 157 12.80 -16.78 14.12
N LEU A 158 14.06 -16.89 14.54
CA LEU A 158 15.21 -17.00 13.65
C LEU A 158 15.31 -18.44 13.16
#